data_AF-A0A411Z2S5-F1
#
_entry.id   AF-A0A411Z2S5-F1
#
_cell.length_a   1.000
_cell.length_b   1.000
_cell.length_c   1.000
_cell.angle_alpha   90.00
_cell.angle_beta   90.00
_cell.angle_gamma   90.00
#
_symmetry.space_group_name_H-M   'P 1'
#
loop_
_entity.id
_entity.type
_entity.pdbx_description
1 polymer ?
#
loop_
_entity_poly.entity_id
_entity_poly.type
_entity_poly.pdbx_seq_one_letter_code
_entity_poly.pdbx_strand_id
1 'polypeptide(L)' 'MNSHSGNVELNTIKVHRTSLTHEEAILVWRLRQRGDKQHIIAAKLGVNPGRVADVLTGKTHKNACQISTR' A
#
# COMPACT_ATOMS: atom_id res chain seq x y z
N MET A 1 8.62 6.63 45.42
CA MET A 1 9.11 6.31 44.06
C MET A 1 8.28 7.16 43.10
N ASN A 2 8.81 8.27 42.60
CA ASN A 2 8.04 9.23 41.81
C ASN A 2 8.07 8.85 40.33
N SER A 3 6.98 8.24 39.85
CA SER A 3 6.74 7.96 38.44
C SER A 3 6.59 9.27 37.67
N HIS A 4 7.66 9.75 37.06
CA HIS A 4 7.62 10.85 36.10
C HIS A 4 7.10 10.31 34.78
N SER A 5 5.78 10.17 34.64
CA SER A 5 5.13 10.03 33.35
C SER A 5 5.18 11.40 32.66
N GLY A 6 6.34 11.74 32.10
CA GLY A 6 6.50 12.94 31.28
C GLY A 6 5.52 12.88 30.11
N ASN A 7 4.58 13.82 30.08
CA ASN A 7 3.61 13.94 29.01
C ASN A 7 4.38 14.50 27.80
N VAL A 8 4.77 13.64 26.85
CA VAL A 8 5.49 14.04 25.65
C VAL A 8 4.47 14.45 24.60
N GLU A 9 4.50 15.72 24.20
CA GLU A 9 3.72 16.18 23.05
C GLU A 9 4.26 15.52 21.77
N LEU A 10 3.39 14.83 21.04
CA LEU A 10 3.74 14.18 19.79
C LEU A 10 3.69 15.17 18.64
N ASN A 11 4.63 15.03 17.70
CA ASN A 11 4.61 15.80 16.46
C ASN A 11 3.32 15.52 15.67
N THR A 12 2.75 16.57 15.08
CA THR A 12 1.58 16.45 14.19
C THR A 12 2.02 15.81 12.86
N ILE A 13 1.56 14.59 12.60
CA ILE A 13 1.78 13.90 11.33
C ILE A 13 0.60 14.20 10.40
N LYS A 14 0.87 14.70 9.19
CA LYS A 14 -0.15 14.76 8.14
C LYS A 14 -0.46 13.34 7.67
N VAL A 15 -1.69 12.89 7.90
CA VAL A 15 -2.15 11.58 7.44
C VAL A 15 -2.21 11.59 5.92
N HIS A 16 -1.32 10.83 5.29
CA HIS A 16 -1.41 10.52 3.87
C HIS A 16 -2.32 9.30 3.66
N ARG A 17 -2.91 9.22 2.46
CA ARG A 17 -3.85 8.16 2.10
C ARG A 17 -3.18 6.78 2.27
N THR A 18 -3.78 5.92 3.07
CA THR A 18 -3.19 4.64 3.49
C THR A 18 -3.56 3.46 2.59
N SER A 19 -4.57 3.63 1.74
CA SER A 19 -5.12 2.58 0.88
C SER A 19 -4.98 2.93 -0.59
N LEU A 20 -4.60 1.93 -1.38
CA LEU A 20 -4.63 1.99 -2.84
C LEU A 20 -6.07 2.22 -3.33
N THR A 21 -6.20 2.99 -4.39
CA THR A 21 -7.43 3.09 -5.17
C THR A 21 -7.62 1.85 -6.03
N HIS A 22 -8.81 1.69 -6.59
CA HIS A 22 -9.08 0.62 -7.54
C HIS A 22 -8.19 0.71 -8.79
N GLU A 23 -7.94 1.93 -9.29
CA GLU A 23 -7.07 2.18 -10.45
C GLU A 23 -5.61 1.83 -10.16
N GLU A 24 -5.10 2.22 -8.99
CA GLU A 24 -3.75 1.85 -8.57
C GLU A 24 -3.62 0.34 -8.37
N ALA A 25 -4.66 -0.33 -7.88
CA ALA A 25 -4.69 -1.78 -7.78
C ALA A 25 -4.65 -2.47 -9.16
N ILE A 26 -5.31 -1.92 -10.18
CA ILE A 26 -5.17 -2.40 -11.57
C ILE A 26 -3.73 -2.20 -12.06
N LEU A 27 -3.13 -1.05 -11.76
CA LEU A 27 -1.74 -0.77 -12.14
C LEU A 27 -0.76 -1.73 -11.47
N VAL A 28 -0.97 -2.10 -10.20
CA VAL A 28 -0.22 -3.16 -9.51
C VAL A 28 -0.24 -4.47 -10.30
N TRP A 29 -1.42 -4.91 -10.76
CA TRP A 29 -1.54 -6.12 -11.58
C TRP A 29 -0.84 -6.00 -12.93
N ARG A 30 -0.96 -4.85 -13.62
CA ARG A 30 -0.26 -4.61 -14.90
C ARG A 30 1.26 -4.64 -14.75
N LEU A 31 1.80 -4.01 -13.72
CA LEU A 31 3.25 -4.01 -13.46
C LEU A 31 3.74 -5.41 -13.11
N ARG A 32 2.97 -6.16 -12.31
CA ARG A 32 3.29 -7.56 -12.00
C ARG A 32 3.32 -8.43 -13.25
N GLN A 33 2.36 -8.27 -14.16
CA GLN A 33 2.32 -9.01 -15.43
C GLN A 33 3.50 -8.68 -16.36
N ARG A 34 4.01 -7.44 -16.31
CA ARG A 34 5.25 -7.04 -17.01
C ARG A 34 6.53 -7.60 -16.38
N GLY A 35 6.44 -8.28 -15.24
CA GLY A 35 7.56 -8.90 -14.54
C GLY A 35 8.14 -8.07 -13.39
N ASP A 36 7.56 -6.92 -13.04
CA ASP A 36 8.06 -6.13 -11.91
C ASP A 36 7.90 -6.88 -10.58
N LYS A 37 8.95 -6.82 -9.75
CA LYS A 37 8.94 -7.36 -8.39
C LYS A 37 8.12 -6.45 -7.46
N GLN A 38 7.50 -7.02 -6.43
CA GLN A 38 6.59 -6.27 -5.54
C GLN A 38 7.24 -5.03 -4.90
N HIS A 39 8.51 -5.11 -4.50
CA HIS A 39 9.23 -3.96 -3.93
C HIS A 39 9.48 -2.84 -4.96
N ILE A 40 9.68 -3.19 -6.23
CA ILE A 40 9.81 -2.21 -7.33
C ILE A 40 8.46 -1.54 -7.58
N ILE A 41 7.37 -2.31 -7.59
CA ILE A 41 6.01 -1.77 -7.72
C ILE A 41 5.69 -0.81 -6.58
N ALA A 42 5.99 -1.21 -5.34
CA ALA A 42 5.79 -0.39 -4.14
C ALA A 42 6.56 0.93 -4.22
N ALA A 43 7.82 0.89 -4.66
CA ALA A 43 8.64 2.09 -4.86
C ALA A 43 8.07 3.00 -5.96
N LYS A 44 7.65 2.44 -7.10
CA LYS A 44 7.04 3.20 -8.22
C LYS A 44 5.75 3.92 -7.82
N LEU A 45 4.96 3.30 -6.95
CA LEU A 45 3.67 3.85 -6.48
C LEU A 45 3.79 4.67 -5.19
N GLY A 46 4.96 4.70 -4.55
CA GLY A 46 5.15 5.37 -3.26
C GLY A 46 4.30 4.78 -2.13
N VAL A 47 4.04 3.47 -2.17
CA VAL A 47 3.16 2.78 -1.21
C VAL A 47 3.90 1.74 -0.38
N ASN A 48 3.31 1.35 0.74
CA ASN A 48 3.82 0.26 1.56
C ASN A 48 3.78 -1.08 0.78
N PRO A 49 4.88 -1.85 0.73
CA PRO A 49 4.92 -3.16 0.08
C PRO A 49 3.83 -4.14 0.52
N GLY A 50 3.40 -4.08 1.79
CA GLY A 50 2.29 -4.89 2.30
C GLY A 50 0.97 -4.63 1.56
N ARG A 51 0.74 -3.38 1.11
CA ARG A 51 -0.46 -3.03 0.33
C ARG A 51 -0.41 -3.64 -1.07
N VAL A 52 0.77 -3.69 -1.68
CA VAL A 52 0.97 -4.39 -2.96
C VAL A 52 0.70 -5.89 -2.78
N ALA A 53 1.19 -6.49 -1.69
CA ALA A 53 0.93 -7.90 -1.39
C ALA A 53 -0.57 -8.18 -1.16
N ASP A 54 -1.29 -7.30 -0.46
CA ASP A 54 -2.74 -7.44 -0.24
C ASP A 54 -3.55 -7.39 -1.55
N VAL A 55 -3.13 -6.58 -2.52
CA VAL A 55 -3.75 -6.53 -3.86
C VAL A 55 -3.44 -7.80 -4.65
N LEU A 56 -2.17 -8.23 -4.68
CA LEU A 56 -1.74 -9.40 -5.45
C LEU A 56 -2.24 -10.74 -4.87
N THR A 57 -2.52 -10.78 -3.56
CA THR A 57 -3.14 -11.94 -2.90
C THR A 57 -4.68 -11.88 -2.94
N GLY A 58 -5.26 -10.83 -3.53
CA GLY A 58 -6.72 -10.68 -3.63
C GLY A 58 -7.42 -10.43 -2.29
N LYS A 59 -6.68 -10.07 -1.24
CA LYS A 59 -7.28 -9.61 0.03
C LYS A 59 -8.01 -8.28 -0.14
N THR A 60 -7.51 -7.44 -1.04
CA THR A 60 -8.14 -6.16 -1.42
C THR A 60 -8.31 -6.06 -2.93
N HIS A 61 -9.28 -5.28 -3.38
CA HIS A 61 -9.54 -5.00 -4.81
C HIS A 61 -9.61 -6.26 -5.71
N LYS A 62 -10.39 -7.28 -5.31
CA LYS A 62 -10.50 -8.57 -6.02
C LYS A 62 -10.77 -8.46 -7.53
N ASN A 63 -11.56 -7.46 -7.93
CA ASN A 63 -11.91 -7.24 -9.34
C ASN A 63 -10.78 -6.61 -10.17
N ALA A 64 -9.75 -6.04 -9.54
CA ALA A 64 -8.64 -5.40 -10.24
C ALA A 64 -7.82 -6.40 -11.06
N CYS A 65 -7.69 -7.64 -10.57
CA CYS A 65 -7.05 -8.73 -11.31
C CYS A 65 -7.78 -9.03 -12.63
N GLN A 66 -9.12 -9.12 -12.58
CA GLN A 66 -9.94 -9.46 -13.75
C GLN A 66 -9.91 -8.37 -14.83
N ILE A 67 -9.94 -7.10 -14.42
CA ILE A 67 -9.91 -5.95 -15.34
C ILE A 67 -8.52 -5.78 -15.97
N SER A 68 -7.45 -6.13 -15.26
CA SER A 68 -6.09 -6.03 -15.78
C SER A 68 -5.78 -6.99 -16.94
N THR A 69 -6.63 -7.99 -17.18
CA THR A 69 -6.43 -9.03 -18.20
C THR A 69 -7.31 -8.82 -19.44
N ARG A 70 -8.22 -7.84 -19.41
CA ARG A 70 -8.94 -7.34 -20.59
C ARG A 70 -8.12 -6.30 -21.33
#